data_AF-A0ABD0PU44-F1
#
_entry.id   AF-A0ABD0PU44-F1
#
_cell.length_a   1.000
_cell.length_b   1.000
_cell.length_c   1.000
_cell.angle_alpha   90.00
_cell.angle_beta   90.00
_cell.angle_gamma   90.00
#
_symmetry.space_group_name_H-M   'P 1'
#
loop_
_entity.id
_entity.type
_entity.pdbx_description
1 polymer ?
#
loop_
_entity_poly.entity_id
_entity_poly.type
_entity_poly.pdbx_seq_one_letter_code
_entity_poly.pdbx_strand_id
1 'polypeptide(L)'
;MLKQAYLNLLSLRLELQQERSTLGQEASKANVDKKEKDLSLLYDTLRVKISVIVRNCNKDLLVCVAHIILEEEKRQGEPGAMQGWREAWRDAVLNGVRDTLEKVPLDSREQNESWLALHLELLNKAVVDDLKKVKTELHSLYPADFNVYETYVSCHHEAVGEHLKKLVEKVTELKDYNTLLEFITHSYP
;
A
#
# COMPACT_ATOMS: atom_id res chain seq x y z
N MET A 1 -2.41 18.72 8.27
CA MET A 1 -3.22 17.87 9.19
C MET A 1 -2.55 16.55 9.57
N LEU A 2 -1.98 15.75 8.64
CA LEU A 2 -1.34 14.46 8.98
C LEU A 2 -0.15 14.61 9.95
N LYS A 3 0.77 15.54 9.65
CA LYS A 3 1.92 15.84 10.52
C LYS A 3 1.51 16.22 11.95
N GLN A 4 0.48 17.06 12.09
CA GLN A 4 -0.01 17.48 13.41
C GLN A 4 -0.60 16.30 14.19
N ALA A 5 -1.39 15.46 13.53
CA ALA A 5 -1.95 14.26 14.17
C ALA A 5 -0.83 13.34 14.67
N TYR A 6 0.23 13.16 13.88
CA TYR A 6 1.40 12.37 14.29
C TYR A 6 2.15 12.99 15.47
N LEU A 7 2.40 14.30 15.46
CA LEU A 7 3.04 15.00 16.58
C LEU A 7 2.23 14.87 17.89
N ASN A 8 0.90 14.99 17.81
CA ASN A 8 0.05 14.80 18.98
C ASN A 8 0.16 13.37 19.54
N LEU A 9 0.26 12.35 18.68
CA LEU A 9 0.46 10.95 19.12
C LEU A 9 1.80 10.75 19.80
N LEU A 10 2.87 11.40 19.30
CA LEU A 10 4.18 11.36 19.94
C LEU A 10 4.15 11.99 21.34
N SER A 11 3.47 13.12 21.51
CA SER A 11 3.29 13.74 22.83
C SER A 11 2.55 12.81 23.80
N LEU A 12 1.44 12.21 23.35
CA LEU A 12 0.68 11.26 24.16
C LEU A 12 1.52 10.03 24.55
N ARG A 13 2.33 9.50 23.62
CA ARG A 13 3.25 8.38 23.92
C ARG A 13 4.26 8.77 25.01
N LEU A 14 4.86 9.95 24.90
CA LEU A 14 5.84 10.43 25.88
C LEU A 14 5.22 10.61 27.27
N GLU A 15 4.02 11.20 27.34
CA GLU A 15 3.27 11.35 28.59
C GLU A 15 3.01 9.98 29.25
N LEU A 16 2.60 8.97 28.47
CA LEU A 16 2.39 7.61 28.99
C LEU A 16 3.66 6.93 29.49
N GLN A 17 4.79 7.13 28.80
CA GLN A 17 6.08 6.60 29.25
C GLN A 17 6.53 7.23 30.57
N GLN A 18 6.27 8.53 30.74
CA GLN A 18 6.56 9.24 31.98
C GLN A 18 5.65 8.77 33.13
N GLU A 19 4.34 8.64 32.89
CA GLU A 19 3.39 8.11 33.87
C GLU A 19 3.78 6.70 34.34
N ARG A 20 4.19 5.81 33.41
CA ARG A 20 4.71 4.47 33.72
C ARG A 20 5.92 4.49 34.65
N SER A 21 6.80 5.47 34.50
CA SER A 21 8.03 5.58 35.30
C SER A 21 7.77 6.06 36.73
N THR A 22 6.59 6.65 37.00
CA THR A 22 6.21 7.23 38.30
C THR A 22 5.26 6.36 39.13
N LEU A 23 5.01 5.12 38.70
CA LEU A 23 3.83 4.36 39.08
C LEU A 23 3.99 3.54 40.37
N GLY A 24 3.14 3.79 41.37
CA GLY A 24 3.18 3.15 42.70
C GLY A 24 1.85 2.58 43.26
N GLN A 25 0.72 2.64 42.53
CA GLN A 25 -0.59 2.13 43.00
C GLN A 25 -1.38 1.37 41.91
N GLU A 26 -2.16 0.35 42.28
CA GLU A 26 -2.91 -0.53 41.36
C GLU A 26 -3.98 0.18 40.51
N ALA A 27 -4.68 1.18 41.06
CA ALA A 27 -5.65 1.99 40.32
C ALA A 27 -4.99 2.84 39.22
N SER A 28 -3.73 3.26 39.44
CA SER A 28 -2.93 3.97 38.44
C SER A 28 -2.50 3.04 37.30
N LYS A 29 -2.30 1.74 37.59
CA LYS A 29 -1.94 0.73 36.58
C LYS A 29 -3.09 0.46 35.60
N ALA A 30 -4.31 0.27 36.11
CA ALA A 30 -5.49 0.06 35.25
C ALA A 30 -5.80 1.26 34.33
N ASN A 31 -5.53 2.48 34.79
CA ASN A 31 -5.68 3.68 33.97
C ASN A 31 -4.62 3.75 32.84
N VAL A 32 -3.36 3.43 33.15
CA VAL A 32 -2.28 3.37 32.15
C VAL A 32 -2.55 2.30 31.09
N ASP A 33 -3.02 1.11 31.49
CA ASP A 33 -3.38 0.05 30.55
C ASP A 33 -4.51 0.47 29.60
N LYS A 34 -5.48 1.25 30.09
CA LYS A 34 -6.54 1.83 29.25
C LYS A 34 -5.98 2.81 28.24
N LYS A 35 -5.14 3.76 28.67
CA LYS A 35 -4.54 4.75 27.77
C LYS A 35 -3.61 4.11 26.73
N GLU A 36 -2.93 3.02 27.05
CA GLU A 36 -2.11 2.25 26.11
C GLU A 36 -2.96 1.62 25.00
N LYS A 37 -4.13 1.07 25.35
CA LYS A 37 -5.11 0.58 24.36
C LYS A 37 -5.65 1.71 23.48
N ASP A 38 -6.00 2.85 24.09
CA ASP A 38 -6.49 4.01 23.34
C ASP A 38 -5.40 4.53 22.37
N LEU A 39 -4.14 4.57 22.81
CA LEU A 39 -3.00 4.93 21.96
C LEU A 39 -2.83 3.96 20.80
N SER A 40 -2.93 2.64 21.04
CA SER A 40 -2.87 1.62 19.98
C SER A 40 -3.93 1.87 18.91
N LEU A 41 -5.18 2.10 19.32
CA LEU A 41 -6.28 2.37 18.39
C LEU A 41 -6.03 3.63 17.54
N LEU A 42 -5.43 4.66 18.13
CA LEU A 42 -5.07 5.88 17.41
C LEU A 42 -3.95 5.65 16.40
N TYR A 43 -2.95 4.83 16.73
CA TYR A 43 -1.91 4.42 15.77
C TYR A 43 -2.47 3.56 14.64
N ASP A 44 -3.40 2.66 14.93
CA ASP A 44 -4.10 1.88 13.89
C ASP A 44 -4.89 2.81 12.96
N THR A 45 -5.57 3.81 13.53
CA THR A 45 -6.27 4.83 12.75
C THR A 45 -5.31 5.65 11.87
N LEU A 46 -4.14 6.03 12.41
CA LEU A 46 -3.10 6.70 11.65
C LEU A 46 -2.61 5.82 10.49
N ARG A 47 -2.36 4.54 10.75
CA ARG A 47 -1.93 3.56 9.74
C ARG A 47 -2.95 3.45 8.62
N VAL A 48 -4.23 3.27 8.93
CA VAL A 48 -5.31 3.25 7.93
C VAL A 48 -5.29 4.53 7.08
N LYS A 49 -5.15 5.70 7.72
CA LYS A 49 -5.07 6.97 6.99
C LYS A 49 -3.86 7.06 6.08
N ILE A 50 -2.69 6.60 6.53
CA ILE A 50 -1.48 6.50 5.72
C ILE A 50 -1.70 5.57 4.54
N SER A 51 -2.28 4.38 4.75
CA SER A 51 -2.58 3.44 3.68
C SER A 51 -3.53 4.04 2.64
N VAL A 52 -4.55 4.81 3.04
CA VAL A 52 -5.43 5.53 2.11
C VAL A 52 -4.68 6.58 1.30
N ILE A 53 -3.77 7.32 1.92
CA ILE A 53 -2.96 8.35 1.25
C ILE A 53 -2.03 7.72 0.20
N VAL A 54 -1.38 6.61 0.56
CA VAL A 54 -0.47 5.86 -0.32
C VAL A 54 -1.23 5.22 -1.48
N ARG A 55 -2.33 4.52 -1.18
CA ARG A 55 -3.22 3.90 -2.18
C ARG A 55 -3.69 4.90 -3.24
N ASN A 56 -4.03 6.11 -2.82
CA ASN A 56 -4.48 7.19 -3.71
C ASN A 56 -3.35 8.01 -4.35
N CYS A 57 -2.08 7.69 -4.07
CA CYS A 57 -0.91 8.44 -4.54
C CYS A 57 -1.01 9.97 -4.32
N ASN A 58 -1.48 10.40 -3.15
CA ASN A 58 -1.61 11.83 -2.83
C ASN A 58 -0.23 12.46 -2.58
N LYS A 59 0.38 12.98 -3.66
CA LYS A 59 1.76 13.49 -3.73
C LYS A 59 2.13 14.46 -2.60
N ASP A 60 1.23 15.36 -2.24
CA ASP A 60 1.47 16.40 -1.22
C ASP A 60 1.72 15.81 0.17
N LEU A 61 1.22 14.60 0.42
CA LEU A 61 1.32 13.92 1.70
C LEU A 61 2.31 12.76 1.70
N LEU A 62 2.78 12.28 0.55
CA LEU A 62 3.70 11.13 0.46
C LEU A 62 5.02 11.39 1.18
N VAL A 63 5.58 12.60 1.07
CA VAL A 63 6.80 12.99 1.81
C VAL A 63 6.57 12.91 3.32
N CYS A 64 5.42 13.37 3.80
CA CYS A 64 5.06 13.27 5.22
C CYS A 64 4.88 11.81 5.64
N VAL A 65 4.27 10.97 4.80
CA VAL A 65 4.10 9.53 5.05
C VAL A 65 5.45 8.84 5.18
N ALA A 66 6.35 9.04 4.22
CA ALA A 66 7.68 8.46 4.24
C ALA A 66 8.45 8.84 5.51
N HIS A 67 8.37 10.12 5.90
CA HIS A 67 8.95 10.59 7.15
C HIS A 67 8.37 9.88 8.38
N ILE A 68 7.05 9.76 8.48
CA ILE A 68 6.40 9.07 9.61
C ILE A 68 6.84 7.61 9.70
N ILE A 69 6.86 6.90 8.57
CA ILE A 69 7.27 5.49 8.53
C ILE A 69 8.71 5.34 9.02
N LEU A 70 9.65 6.12 8.49
CA LEU A 70 11.06 6.06 8.93
C LEU A 70 11.22 6.36 10.42
N GLU A 71 10.50 7.35 10.91
CA GLU A 71 10.57 7.75 12.31
C GLU A 71 9.98 6.66 13.23
N GLU A 72 8.91 5.98 12.84
CA GLU A 72 8.41 4.83 13.60
C GLU A 72 9.30 3.58 13.46
N GLU A 73 9.97 3.38 12.32
CA GLU A 73 10.94 2.30 12.15
C GLU A 73 12.17 2.48 13.04
N LYS A 74 12.68 3.70 13.18
CA LYS A 74 13.79 4.01 14.12
C LYS A 74 13.42 3.76 15.58
N ARG A 75 12.14 3.91 15.92
CA ARG A 75 11.60 3.67 17.27
C ARG A 75 11.20 2.21 17.51
N GLN A 76 11.45 1.31 16.55
CA GLN A 76 11.20 -0.11 16.78
C GLN A 76 12.00 -0.59 17.99
N GLY A 77 11.30 -1.21 18.94
CA GLY A 77 11.87 -1.67 20.21
C GLY A 77 11.62 -0.73 21.40
N GLU A 78 11.10 0.48 21.18
CA GLU A 78 10.63 1.32 22.28
C GLU A 78 9.30 0.81 22.87
N PRO A 79 9.02 1.02 24.17
CA PRO A 79 7.73 0.71 24.76
C PRO A 79 6.59 1.44 24.05
N GLY A 80 5.65 0.67 23.48
CA GLY A 80 4.52 1.21 22.71
C GLY A 80 4.80 1.47 21.23
N ALA A 81 5.93 0.99 20.71
CA ALA A 81 6.22 1.01 19.27
C ALA A 81 5.34 0.02 18.50
N MET A 82 4.80 0.48 17.37
CA MET A 82 4.00 -0.35 16.47
C MET A 82 4.89 -0.87 15.34
N GLN A 83 4.80 -2.16 15.04
CA GLN A 83 5.56 -2.80 13.94
C GLN A 83 4.72 -2.85 12.66
N GLY A 84 5.34 -3.13 11.52
CA GLY A 84 4.61 -3.36 10.28
C GLY A 84 4.35 -2.12 9.41
N TRP A 85 5.04 -0.99 9.66
CA TRP A 85 4.77 0.26 8.93
C TRP A 85 5.16 0.18 7.46
N ARG A 86 6.28 -0.48 7.15
CA ARG A 86 6.76 -0.66 5.78
C ARG A 86 5.93 -1.68 5.02
N GLU A 87 5.52 -2.73 5.71
CA GLU A 87 4.59 -3.74 5.19
C GLU A 87 3.24 -3.11 4.88
N ALA A 88 2.67 -2.33 5.80
CA ALA A 88 1.41 -1.62 5.57
C ALA A 88 1.50 -0.59 4.44
N TRP A 89 2.68 0.02 4.23
CA TRP A 89 2.94 0.87 3.08
C TRP A 89 2.97 0.06 1.78
N ARG A 90 3.71 -1.06 1.73
CA ARG A 90 3.73 -1.96 0.56
C ARG A 90 2.33 -2.47 0.22
N ASP A 91 1.55 -2.87 1.22
CA ASP A 91 0.18 -3.35 1.03
C ASP A 91 -0.73 -2.24 0.48
N ALA A 92 -0.53 -1.01 0.93
CA ALA A 92 -1.25 0.14 0.39
C ALA A 92 -0.88 0.44 -1.07
N VAL A 93 0.41 0.32 -1.43
CA VAL A 93 0.88 0.41 -2.82
C VAL A 93 0.22 -0.69 -3.66
N LEU A 94 0.26 -1.94 -3.20
CA LEU A 94 -0.34 -3.08 -3.89
C LEU A 94 -1.84 -2.87 -4.13
N ASN A 95 -2.57 -2.38 -3.13
CA ASN A 95 -3.99 -2.07 -3.27
C ASN A 95 -4.24 -0.92 -4.26
N GLY A 96 -3.37 0.10 -4.31
CA GLY A 96 -3.47 1.17 -5.30
C GLY A 96 -3.21 0.68 -6.73
N VAL A 97 -2.26 -0.24 -6.89
CA VAL A 97 -2.01 -0.93 -8.16
C VAL A 97 -3.24 -1.75 -8.56
N ARG A 98 -3.79 -2.57 -7.66
CA ARG A 98 -5.04 -3.33 -7.91
C ARG A 98 -6.17 -2.44 -8.39
N ASP A 99 -6.41 -1.31 -7.71
CA ASP A 99 -7.45 -0.34 -8.12
C ASP A 99 -7.23 0.22 -9.53
N THR A 100 -5.98 0.33 -9.95
CA THR A 100 -5.62 0.82 -11.29
C THR A 100 -5.90 -0.24 -12.34
N LEU A 101 -5.56 -1.51 -12.06
CA LEU A 101 -5.85 -2.62 -12.95
C LEU A 101 -7.36 -2.93 -13.05
N GLU A 102 -8.11 -2.81 -11.96
CA GLU A 102 -9.56 -3.02 -11.94
C GLU A 102 -10.33 -2.00 -12.80
N LYS A 103 -9.75 -0.83 -13.04
CA LYS A 103 -10.33 0.20 -13.93
C LYS A 103 -10.06 -0.06 -15.41
N VAL A 104 -9.21 -1.03 -15.74
CA VAL A 104 -8.92 -1.38 -17.13
C VAL A 104 -10.19 -2.01 -17.73
N PRO A 105 -10.72 -1.48 -18.86
CA PRO A 105 -11.94 -2.00 -19.46
C PRO A 105 -11.83 -3.48 -19.80
N LEU A 106 -12.84 -4.25 -19.40
CA LEU A 106 -12.98 -5.66 -19.72
C LEU A 106 -14.34 -5.88 -20.39
N ASP A 107 -14.34 -5.93 -21.72
CA ASP A 107 -15.54 -6.22 -22.50
C ASP A 107 -16.03 -7.65 -22.24
N SER A 108 -17.33 -7.87 -22.40
CA SER A 108 -17.86 -9.23 -22.43
C SER A 108 -17.53 -9.89 -23.77
N ARG A 109 -17.39 -11.22 -23.76
CA ARG A 109 -17.11 -11.97 -24.98
C ARG A 109 -18.19 -11.79 -26.05
N GLU A 110 -19.45 -11.63 -25.63
CA GLU A 110 -20.59 -11.40 -26.52
C GLU A 110 -20.54 -10.01 -27.18
N GLN A 111 -19.86 -9.05 -26.54
CA GLN A 111 -19.71 -7.69 -27.05
C GLN A 111 -18.54 -7.56 -28.02
N ASN A 112 -17.48 -8.37 -27.84
CA ASN A 112 -16.26 -8.24 -28.62
C ASN A 112 -15.53 -9.59 -28.75
N GLU A 113 -15.40 -10.11 -29.98
CA GLU A 113 -14.69 -11.36 -30.23
C GLU A 113 -13.20 -11.31 -29.85
N SER A 114 -12.62 -10.11 -29.79
CA SER A 114 -11.24 -9.82 -29.39
C SER A 114 -11.15 -9.21 -27.98
N TRP A 115 -12.17 -9.40 -27.13
CA TRP A 115 -12.25 -8.85 -25.78
C TRP A 115 -10.96 -9.05 -24.98
N LEU A 116 -10.37 -10.24 -25.02
CA LEU A 116 -9.20 -10.58 -24.23
C LEU A 116 -7.93 -9.91 -24.77
N ALA A 117 -7.72 -9.92 -26.09
CA ALA A 117 -6.55 -9.30 -26.71
C ALA A 117 -6.51 -7.79 -26.42
N LEU A 118 -7.64 -7.11 -26.61
CA LEU A 118 -7.78 -5.68 -26.33
C LEU A 118 -7.61 -5.38 -24.84
N HIS A 119 -8.21 -6.20 -23.96
CA HIS A 119 -8.04 -6.04 -22.53
C HIS A 119 -6.57 -6.16 -22.10
N LEU A 120 -5.85 -7.17 -22.60
CA LEU A 120 -4.44 -7.40 -22.25
C LEU A 120 -3.52 -6.29 -22.78
N GLU A 121 -3.82 -5.73 -23.96
CA GLU A 121 -3.12 -4.55 -24.49
C GLU A 121 -3.30 -3.33 -23.57
N LEU A 122 -4.56 -3.05 -23.18
CA LEU A 122 -4.87 -1.95 -22.27
C LEU A 122 -4.27 -2.16 -20.88
N LEU A 123 -4.26 -3.39 -20.39
CA LEU A 123 -3.66 -3.78 -19.12
C LEU A 123 -2.16 -3.50 -19.12
N ASN A 124 -1.45 -3.93 -20.17
CA ASN A 124 0.00 -3.68 -20.31
C ASN A 124 0.29 -2.18 -20.37
N LYS A 125 -0.49 -1.44 -21.15
CA LYS A 125 -0.35 0.01 -21.23
C LYS A 125 -0.54 0.68 -19.87
N ALA A 126 -1.56 0.29 -19.10
CA ALA A 126 -1.81 0.82 -17.77
C ALA A 126 -0.63 0.56 -16.81
N VAL A 127 -0.07 -0.65 -16.83
CA VAL A 127 1.13 -1.01 -16.03
C VAL A 127 2.34 -0.17 -16.42
N VAL A 128 2.64 -0.09 -17.72
CA VAL A 128 3.79 0.66 -18.23
C VAL A 128 3.66 2.16 -17.91
N ASP A 129 2.47 2.73 -18.09
CA ASP A 129 2.22 4.15 -17.83
C ASP A 129 2.30 4.47 -16.34
N ASP A 130 1.79 3.60 -15.46
CA ASP A 130 1.93 3.78 -14.00
C ASP A 130 3.38 3.64 -13.54
N LEU A 131 4.13 2.65 -14.02
CA LEU A 131 5.55 2.49 -13.71
C LEU A 131 6.40 3.67 -14.21
N LYS A 132 6.09 4.23 -15.39
CA LYS A 132 6.73 5.47 -15.87
C LYS A 132 6.46 6.62 -14.93
N LYS A 133 5.21 6.80 -14.49
CA LYS A 133 4.81 7.82 -13.53
C LYS A 133 5.52 7.66 -12.19
N VAL A 134 5.65 6.43 -11.68
CA VAL A 134 6.39 6.14 -10.45
C VAL A 134 7.84 6.58 -10.59
N LYS A 135 8.48 6.23 -11.72
CA LYS A 135 9.88 6.59 -11.99
C LYS A 135 10.11 8.09 -12.12
N THR A 136 9.17 8.83 -12.72
CA THR A 136 9.33 10.28 -12.97
C THR A 136 8.87 11.14 -11.82
N GLU A 137 7.83 10.74 -11.09
CA GLU A 137 7.14 11.61 -10.12
C GLU A 137 7.21 11.13 -8.68
N LEU A 138 7.13 9.82 -8.43
CA LEU A 138 7.08 9.29 -7.05
C LEU A 138 8.47 8.99 -6.50
N HIS A 139 9.42 8.62 -7.36
CA HIS A 139 10.77 8.24 -6.95
C HIS A 139 11.48 9.32 -6.13
N SER A 140 11.26 10.61 -6.42
CA SER A 140 11.88 11.73 -5.69
C SER A 140 11.16 12.10 -4.38
N LEU A 141 9.97 11.57 -4.13
CA LEU A 141 9.16 11.87 -2.94
C LEU A 141 9.51 10.99 -1.75
N TYR A 142 10.26 9.91 -1.99
CA TYR A 142 10.67 8.96 -0.97
C TYR A 142 12.19 8.93 -0.82
N PRO A 143 12.68 8.63 0.38
CA PRO A 143 14.08 8.28 0.60
C PRO A 143 14.47 6.99 -0.15
N ALA A 144 15.76 6.83 -0.44
CA ALA A 144 16.28 5.71 -1.24
C ALA A 144 16.02 4.34 -0.62
N ASP A 145 15.96 4.25 0.72
CA ASP A 145 15.70 3.00 1.46
C ASP A 145 14.29 2.43 1.25
N PHE A 146 13.37 3.17 0.62
CA PHE A 146 12.05 2.66 0.23
C PHE A 146 12.07 1.78 -1.01
N ASN A 147 13.12 1.85 -1.84
CA ASN A 147 13.19 1.06 -3.08
C ASN A 147 11.86 1.16 -3.87
N VAL A 148 11.32 2.39 -3.99
CA VAL A 148 9.94 2.63 -4.43
C VAL A 148 9.67 2.00 -5.78
N TYR A 149 10.56 2.23 -6.74
CA TYR A 149 10.38 1.71 -8.08
C TYR A 149 10.30 0.17 -8.09
N GLU A 150 11.23 -0.50 -7.40
CA GLU A 150 11.24 -1.97 -7.31
C GLU A 150 10.01 -2.50 -6.56
N THR A 151 9.55 -1.79 -5.53
CA THR A 151 8.32 -2.16 -4.80
C THR A 151 7.11 -2.10 -5.71
N TYR A 152 6.95 -1.01 -6.47
CA TYR A 152 5.86 -0.89 -7.44
C TYR A 152 5.94 -1.97 -8.52
N VAL A 153 7.11 -2.25 -9.07
CA VAL A 153 7.32 -3.36 -10.04
C VAL A 153 6.85 -4.69 -9.45
N SER A 154 7.27 -5.01 -8.21
CA SER A 154 6.82 -6.23 -7.52
C SER A 154 5.31 -6.25 -7.31
N CYS A 155 4.70 -5.13 -6.92
CA CYS A 155 3.26 -5.03 -6.73
C CYS A 155 2.47 -5.16 -8.04
N HIS A 156 2.97 -4.61 -9.15
CA HIS A 156 2.38 -4.84 -10.48
C HIS A 156 2.48 -6.30 -10.89
N HIS A 157 3.62 -6.95 -10.65
CA HIS A 157 3.80 -8.38 -10.91
C HIS A 157 2.77 -9.23 -10.17
N GLU A 158 2.62 -8.98 -8.87
CA GLU A 158 1.67 -9.66 -8.02
C GLU A 158 0.22 -9.42 -8.48
N ALA A 159 -0.17 -8.16 -8.66
CA ALA A 159 -1.54 -7.79 -9.02
C ALA A 159 -1.94 -8.26 -10.43
N VAL A 160 -1.03 -8.19 -11.40
CA VAL A 160 -1.29 -8.74 -12.74
C VAL A 160 -1.41 -10.26 -12.67
N GLY A 161 -0.53 -10.95 -11.95
CA GLY A 161 -0.64 -12.41 -11.76
C GLY A 161 -1.98 -12.83 -11.15
N GLU A 162 -2.46 -12.12 -10.15
CA GLU A 162 -3.80 -12.33 -9.57
C GLU A 162 -4.93 -12.07 -10.57
N HIS A 163 -4.81 -10.99 -11.35
CA HIS A 163 -5.80 -10.62 -12.35
C HIS A 163 -5.89 -11.64 -13.49
N LEU A 164 -4.74 -12.08 -14.00
CA LEU A 164 -4.67 -13.11 -15.04
C LEU A 164 -5.27 -14.45 -14.56
N LYS A 165 -5.03 -14.85 -13.30
CA LYS A 165 -5.66 -16.05 -12.72
C LYS A 165 -7.19 -15.97 -12.77
N LYS A 166 -7.78 -14.82 -12.42
CA LYS A 166 -9.22 -14.58 -12.51
C LYS A 166 -9.72 -14.56 -13.96
N LEU A 167 -8.90 -14.10 -14.91
CA LEU A 167 -9.25 -14.11 -16.33
C LEU A 167 -9.26 -15.53 -16.90
N VAL A 168 -8.31 -16.39 -16.53
CA VAL A 168 -8.26 -17.81 -16.95
C VAL A 168 -9.59 -18.52 -16.66
N GLU A 169 -10.19 -18.26 -15.50
CA GLU A 169 -11.48 -18.86 -15.11
C GLU A 169 -12.64 -18.47 -16.06
N LYS A 170 -12.51 -17.36 -16.80
CA LYS A 170 -13.50 -16.88 -17.79
C LYS A 170 -13.20 -17.35 -19.21
N VAL A 171 -12.00 -17.87 -19.47
CA VAL A 171 -11.58 -18.29 -20.80
C VAL A 171 -12.18 -19.64 -21.15
N THR A 172 -12.86 -19.70 -22.30
CA THR A 172 -13.59 -20.89 -22.77
C THR A 172 -13.19 -21.35 -24.16
N GLU A 173 -12.48 -20.53 -24.94
CA GLU A 173 -12.04 -20.85 -26.30
C GLU A 173 -10.52 -21.00 -26.41
N LEU A 174 -10.06 -21.91 -27.29
CA LEU A 174 -8.63 -22.12 -27.55
C LEU A 174 -7.92 -20.84 -28.01
N LYS A 175 -8.60 -19.99 -28.81
CA LYS A 175 -8.04 -18.73 -29.28
C LYS A 175 -7.67 -17.80 -28.12
N ASP A 176 -8.50 -17.76 -27.09
CA ASP A 176 -8.32 -16.91 -25.92
C ASP A 176 -7.22 -17.47 -25.00
N TYR A 177 -7.11 -18.80 -24.89
CA TYR A 177 -5.96 -19.45 -24.25
C TYR A 177 -4.64 -19.12 -24.95
N ASN A 178 -4.62 -19.14 -26.28
CA ASN A 178 -3.43 -18.78 -27.07
C ASN A 178 -3.05 -17.32 -26.86
N THR A 179 -4.02 -16.40 -26.90
CA THR A 179 -3.81 -14.97 -26.62
C THR A 179 -3.22 -14.74 -25.23
N LEU A 180 -3.73 -15.45 -24.21
CA LEU A 180 -3.22 -15.35 -22.84
C LEU A 180 -1.78 -15.89 -22.73
N LEU A 181 -1.51 -17.04 -23.34
CA LEU A 181 -0.17 -17.62 -23.37
C LEU A 181 0.83 -16.70 -24.07
N GLU A 182 0.45 -16.15 -25.23
CA GLU A 182 1.27 -15.20 -25.98
C GLU A 182 1.58 -13.97 -25.14
N PHE A 183 0.59 -13.43 -24.43
CA PHE A 183 0.80 -12.31 -23.51
C PHE A 183 1.81 -12.62 -22.41
N ILE A 184 1.64 -13.75 -21.71
CA ILE A 184 2.51 -14.15 -20.59
C ILE A 184 3.94 -14.43 -21.06
N THR A 185 4.11 -14.96 -22.27
CA THR A 185 5.41 -15.42 -22.78
C THR A 185 6.18 -14.34 -23.54
N HIS A 186 5.51 -13.38 -24.18
CA HIS A 186 6.16 -12.43 -25.09
C HIS A 186 5.90 -10.95 -24.78
N SER A 187 4.82 -10.62 -24.07
CA SER A 187 4.38 -9.21 -23.92
C SER A 187 4.47 -8.69 -22.49
N TYR A 188 4.43 -9.58 -21.49
CA TYR A 188 4.55 -9.22 -20.10
C TYR A 188 6.04 -9.12 -19.69
N PRO A 189 6.51 -7.95 -19.21
CA PRO A 189 7.91 -7.72 -18.85
C PRO A 189 8.36 -8.38 -17.54
#